data_AF-A0ABD3N271-F1
#
_entry.id   AF-A0ABD3N271-F1
#
_cell.length_a   1.000
_cell.length_b   1.000
_cell.length_c   1.000
_cell.angle_alpha   90.00
_cell.angle_beta   90.00
_cell.angle_gamma   90.00
#
_symmetry.space_group_name_H-M   'P 1'
#
loop_
_entity.id
_entity.type
_entity.pdbx_description
1 polymer ?
#
loop_
_entity_poly.entity_id
_entity_poly.type
_entity_poly.pdbx_seq_one_letter_code
_entity_poly.pdbx_strand_id
1 'polypeptide(L)'
;MVVKETKYNERERVAFHERFAETQDLASYLANEFNERLRRSPSYTPSSTPQLCFLSCSVLLLKDPSWPTGERGMLVEKMLDTDRFCWTKWNDNNGSVLGQKRAHNPIDVEFEMKELLREMNRKLGALEEGDKDSNDDDSVSDVESDSGDNEDEANYHNKNDIDPSDYLQAFTHFTYRFTRKKVMVCDLQGVFNTDVIPPMIELTDPAIHYASTKGRRMVFGRTDKGRSGMSAFFKTHKCTKICKILHLSAHNKEWSCDWRQESAQCTNFREN
;
A
#
# COMPACT_ATOMS: atom_id res chain seq x y z
N MET A 1 13.86 20.13 -4.70
CA MET A 1 13.39 19.44 -3.48
C MET A 1 12.08 20.05 -3.05
N VAL A 2 11.22 19.29 -2.38
CA VAL A 2 9.98 19.78 -1.78
C VAL A 2 10.09 19.63 -0.27
N VAL A 3 9.53 20.58 0.46
CA VAL A 3 9.41 20.54 1.92
C VAL A 3 7.91 20.42 2.25
N LYS A 4 7.56 19.40 3.03
CA LYS A 4 6.19 19.11 3.46
C LYS A 4 6.07 19.32 4.96
N GLU A 5 5.00 20.00 5.33
CA GLU A 5 4.64 20.21 6.72
C GLU A 5 3.25 19.65 7.00
N THR A 6 3.10 19.02 8.18
CA THR A 6 1.80 18.55 8.63
C THR A 6 0.93 19.70 9.16
N LYS A 7 -0.34 19.70 8.76
CA LYS A 7 -1.37 20.59 9.34
C LYS A 7 -1.85 20.10 10.72
N TYR A 8 -1.41 18.92 11.16
CA TYR A 8 -1.84 18.31 12.42
C TYR A 8 -0.98 18.78 13.61
N ASN A 9 -1.56 18.60 14.81
CA ASN A 9 -1.08 18.97 16.15
C ASN A 9 0.41 19.38 16.25
N GLU A 10 0.66 20.60 16.75
CA GLU A 10 1.98 21.22 16.85
C GLU A 10 2.97 20.43 17.72
N ARG A 11 2.48 19.64 18.68
CA ARG A 11 3.29 18.96 19.69
C ARG A 11 3.97 17.66 19.20
N GLU A 12 3.48 17.05 18.12
CA GLU A 12 3.97 15.73 17.65
C GLU A 12 4.47 15.76 16.21
N ARG A 13 4.78 16.95 15.65
CA ARG A 13 5.13 17.08 14.23
C ARG A 13 6.38 16.29 13.83
N VAL A 14 7.40 16.25 14.69
CA VAL A 14 8.62 15.46 14.45
C VAL A 14 8.28 13.97 14.38
N ALA A 15 7.66 13.42 15.42
CA ALA A 15 7.28 12.00 15.48
C ALA A 15 6.31 11.61 14.35
N PHE A 16 5.44 12.52 13.92
CA PHE A 16 4.58 12.32 12.76
C PHE A 16 5.41 12.16 11.48
N HIS A 17 6.38 13.03 11.24
CA HIS A 17 7.25 12.96 10.07
C HIS A 17 8.22 11.77 10.13
N GLU A 18 8.67 11.36 11.30
CA GLU A 18 9.46 10.14 11.50
C GLU A 18 8.67 8.89 11.10
N ARG A 19 7.44 8.72 11.61
CA ARG A 19 6.55 7.61 11.21
C ARG A 19 6.22 7.61 9.73
N PHE A 20 6.09 8.80 9.15
CA PHE A 20 5.90 8.93 7.72
C PHE A 20 7.12 8.44 6.94
N ALA A 21 8.32 8.83 7.36
CA ALA A 21 9.57 8.36 6.77
C ALA A 21 9.70 6.83 6.86
N GLU A 22 9.39 6.25 8.02
CA GLU A 22 9.34 4.79 8.22
C GLU A 22 8.36 4.10 7.24
N THR A 23 7.20 4.71 7.01
CA THR A 23 6.20 4.20 6.07
C THR A 23 6.72 4.22 4.63
N GLN A 24 7.34 5.32 4.22
CA GLN A 24 7.93 5.47 2.89
C GLN A 24 9.12 4.53 2.68
N ASP A 25 9.95 4.32 3.70
CA ASP A 25 11.09 3.41 3.65
C ASP A 25 10.64 1.94 3.54
N LEU A 26 9.62 1.51 4.29
CA LEU A 26 9.06 0.17 4.17
C LEU A 26 8.46 -0.06 2.77
N ALA A 27 7.76 0.93 2.22
CA ALA A 27 7.25 0.86 0.85
C ALA A 27 8.39 0.75 -0.18
N SER A 28 9.49 1.49 0.04
CA SER A 28 10.70 1.43 -0.79
C SER A 28 11.36 0.04 -0.77
N TYR A 29 11.54 -0.56 0.42
CA TYR A 29 12.03 -1.93 0.55
C TYR A 29 11.15 -2.93 -0.22
N LEU A 30 9.83 -2.84 -0.06
CA LEU A 30 8.90 -3.74 -0.75
C LEU A 30 8.92 -3.53 -2.28
N ALA A 31 9.10 -2.29 -2.75
CA ALA A 31 9.26 -1.99 -4.18
C ALA A 31 10.55 -2.60 -4.74
N ASN A 32 11.65 -2.57 -3.98
CA ASN A 32 12.89 -3.25 -4.37
C ASN A 32 12.70 -4.76 -4.48
N GLU A 33 12.02 -5.39 -3.52
CA GLU A 33 11.69 -6.82 -3.57
C GLU A 33 10.79 -7.16 -4.78
N PHE A 34 9.84 -6.28 -5.12
CA PHE A 34 9.01 -6.43 -6.30
C PHE A 34 9.84 -6.36 -7.59
N ASN A 35 10.72 -5.36 -7.70
CA ASN A 35 11.62 -5.19 -8.85
C ASN A 35 12.56 -6.39 -9.01
N GLU A 36 13.08 -6.96 -7.92
CA GLU A 36 13.89 -8.19 -7.92
C GLU A 36 13.11 -9.39 -8.50
N ARG A 37 11.83 -9.53 -8.17
CA ARG A 37 11.00 -10.62 -8.67
C ARG A 37 10.59 -10.43 -10.11
N LEU A 38 10.32 -9.19 -10.52
CA LEU A 38 10.17 -8.86 -11.93
C LEU A 38 11.43 -9.21 -12.71
N ARG A 39 12.63 -8.88 -12.21
CA ARG A 39 13.91 -9.22 -12.85
C ARG A 39 14.13 -10.70 -13.07
N ARG A 40 13.61 -11.55 -12.19
CA ARG A 40 13.68 -13.01 -12.30
C ARG A 40 12.57 -13.61 -13.16
N SER A 41 11.60 -12.81 -13.60
CA SER A 41 10.48 -13.28 -14.40
C SER A 41 10.88 -13.47 -15.88
N PRO A 42 10.28 -14.43 -16.59
CA PRO A 42 10.61 -14.69 -18.00
C PRO A 42 10.20 -13.56 -18.95
N SER A 43 9.32 -12.66 -18.52
CA SER A 43 8.86 -11.50 -19.30
C SER A 43 9.69 -10.23 -19.03
N TYR A 44 10.73 -10.31 -18.20
CA TYR A 44 11.59 -9.18 -17.90
C TYR A 44 12.40 -8.75 -19.12
N THR A 45 12.37 -7.46 -19.41
CA THR A 45 13.19 -6.83 -20.44
C THR A 45 13.95 -5.67 -19.82
N PRO A 46 15.30 -5.70 -19.75
CA PRO A 46 16.10 -4.68 -19.08
C PRO A 46 15.87 -3.24 -19.58
N SER A 47 15.44 -3.07 -20.83
CA SER A 47 15.23 -1.76 -21.44
C SER A 47 13.80 -1.24 -21.34
N SER A 48 12.81 -2.08 -21.02
CA SER A 48 11.40 -1.69 -21.11
C SER A 48 10.56 -2.09 -19.89
N THR A 49 10.99 -3.01 -19.04
CA THR A 49 10.27 -3.31 -17.81
C THR A 49 10.46 -2.18 -16.80
N PRO A 50 9.40 -1.45 -16.40
CA PRO A 50 9.55 -0.34 -15.48
C PRO A 50 10.07 -0.74 -14.11
N GLN A 51 10.82 0.16 -13.49
CA GLN A 51 11.26 0.04 -12.10
C GLN A 51 10.40 0.91 -11.19
N LEU A 52 9.88 0.33 -10.11
CA LEU A 52 9.18 1.08 -9.07
C LEU A 52 10.21 1.65 -8.10
N CYS A 53 10.13 2.95 -7.83
CA CYS A 53 11.05 3.64 -6.92
C CYS A 53 10.26 4.58 -6.02
N PHE A 54 10.27 4.36 -4.72
CA PHE A 54 9.76 5.35 -3.77
C PHE A 54 10.85 6.40 -3.49
N LEU A 55 10.46 7.67 -3.44
CA LEU A 55 11.38 8.73 -3.09
C LEU A 55 11.94 8.53 -1.69
N SER A 56 13.26 8.68 -1.55
CA SER A 56 13.86 8.85 -0.23
C SER A 56 13.40 10.16 0.37
N CYS A 57 13.12 10.14 1.67
CA CYS A 57 12.74 11.32 2.42
C CYS A 57 13.57 11.46 3.71
N SER A 58 13.59 12.65 4.27
CA SER A 58 14.30 12.92 5.52
C SER A 58 13.52 13.93 6.35
N VAL A 59 13.63 13.81 7.67
CA VAL A 59 13.06 14.80 8.59
C VAL A 59 14.13 15.83 8.94
N LEU A 60 13.96 17.06 8.45
CA LEU A 60 14.77 18.19 8.86
C LEU A 60 14.23 18.77 10.16
N LEU A 61 15.11 18.93 11.15
CA LEU A 61 14.83 19.63 12.38
C LEU A 61 15.29 21.08 12.26
N LEU A 62 14.33 21.99 12.27
CA LEU A 62 14.59 23.42 12.26
C LEU A 62 14.48 23.97 13.68
N LYS A 63 15.49 24.73 14.11
CA LYS A 63 15.40 25.49 15.36
C LYS A 63 14.44 26.66 15.15
N ASP A 64 13.35 26.65 15.89
CA ASP A 64 12.31 27.67 15.81
C ASP A 64 11.89 28.06 17.23
N PRO A 65 12.42 29.18 17.77
CA PRO A 65 12.08 29.65 19.10
C PRO A 65 10.61 30.02 19.29
N SER A 66 9.86 30.21 18.20
CA SER A 66 8.42 30.45 18.27
C SER A 66 7.60 29.17 18.49
N TRP A 67 8.23 28.00 18.35
CA TRP A 67 7.59 26.70 18.49
C TRP A 67 7.60 26.21 19.95
N PRO A 68 6.54 25.51 20.44
CA PRO A 68 6.47 25.08 21.83
C PRO A 68 7.63 24.21 22.33
N THR A 69 8.24 23.42 21.45
CA THR A 69 9.41 22.56 21.75
C THR A 69 10.75 23.22 21.41
N GLY A 70 10.73 24.43 20.82
CA GLY A 70 11.92 25.11 20.28
C GLY A 70 12.44 24.52 18.96
N GLU A 71 11.82 23.44 18.46
CA GLU A 71 12.21 22.74 17.25
C GLU A 71 10.97 22.34 16.41
N ARG A 72 11.11 22.45 15.10
CA ARG A 72 10.07 22.14 14.11
C ARG A 72 10.58 21.11 13.13
N GLY A 73 9.90 19.96 13.05
CA GLY A 73 10.19 18.92 12.07
C GLY A 73 9.52 19.22 10.74
N MET A 74 10.25 19.07 9.63
CA MET A 74 9.73 19.14 8.27
C MET A 74 10.20 17.93 7.47
N LEU A 75 9.31 17.33 6.69
CA LEU A 75 9.68 16.25 5.79
C LEU A 75 10.22 16.83 4.48
N VAL A 76 11.34 16.33 4.00
CA VAL A 76 11.97 16.78 2.75
C VAL A 76 12.22 15.59 1.83
N GLU A 77 11.97 15.80 0.54
CA GLU A 77 12.21 14.81 -0.51
C GLU A 77 12.51 15.48 -1.86
N LYS A 78 12.86 14.67 -2.86
CA LYS A 78 13.05 15.12 -4.25
C LYS A 78 11.75 15.73 -4.78
N MET A 79 11.86 16.80 -5.57
CA MET A 79 10.71 17.31 -6.34
C MET A 79 10.56 16.46 -7.60
N LEU A 80 9.39 15.85 -7.79
CA LEU A 80 9.07 15.15 -9.04
C LEU A 80 8.92 16.16 -10.19
N ASP A 81 9.33 15.77 -11.38
CA ASP A 81 9.26 16.58 -12.59
C ASP A 81 7.84 16.51 -13.19
N THR A 82 6.90 17.19 -12.54
CA THR A 82 5.49 17.19 -12.92
C THR A 82 5.18 18.03 -14.14
N ASP A 83 6.13 18.85 -14.60
CA ASP A 83 6.00 19.64 -15.82
C ASP A 83 6.13 18.74 -17.06
N ARG A 84 6.96 17.70 -16.97
CA ARG A 84 7.19 16.73 -18.05
C ARG A 84 6.36 15.46 -17.90
N PHE A 85 6.14 15.01 -16.67
CA PHE A 85 5.41 13.77 -16.41
C PHE A 85 4.15 14.03 -15.61
N CYS A 86 3.01 13.54 -16.09
CA CYS A 86 1.74 13.76 -15.43
C CYS A 86 1.72 13.12 -14.03
N TRP A 87 1.46 13.93 -13.01
CA TRP A 87 1.16 13.41 -11.68
C TRP A 87 -0.10 12.53 -11.74
N THR A 88 0.04 11.29 -11.29
CA THR A 88 -1.04 10.30 -11.35
C THR A 88 -1.20 9.63 -9.99
N LYS A 89 -2.45 9.41 -9.58
CA LYS A 89 -2.81 8.55 -8.44
C LYS A 89 -3.49 7.30 -8.98
N TRP A 90 -2.78 6.18 -8.95
CA TRP A 90 -3.20 4.92 -9.59
C TRP A 90 -4.15 4.09 -8.73
N ASN A 91 -4.03 4.19 -7.41
CA ASN A 91 -5.03 3.68 -6.46
C ASN A 91 -5.08 4.56 -5.20
N ASP A 92 -6.11 4.38 -4.39
CA ASP A 92 -6.23 5.04 -3.08
C ASP A 92 -6.14 4.03 -1.92
N ASN A 93 -6.22 4.52 -0.68
CA ASN A 93 -6.24 3.69 0.51
C ASN A 93 -7.64 3.18 0.90
N ASN A 94 -8.61 3.21 -0.03
CA ASN A 94 -9.99 2.82 0.16
C ASN A 94 -10.54 1.94 -0.97
N GLY A 95 -9.66 1.31 -1.75
CA GLY A 95 -10.02 0.39 -2.81
C GLY A 95 -10.46 1.05 -4.12
N SER A 96 -10.27 2.35 -4.33
CA SER A 96 -10.46 2.93 -5.66
C SER A 96 -9.25 2.65 -6.54
N VAL A 97 -9.50 2.31 -7.81
CA VAL A 97 -8.48 2.16 -8.87
C VAL A 97 -8.76 3.21 -9.93
N LEU A 98 -7.71 3.86 -10.45
CA LEU A 98 -7.83 4.87 -11.50
C LEU A 98 -8.58 4.31 -12.72
N GLY A 99 -9.52 5.08 -13.26
CA GLY A 99 -10.31 4.70 -14.43
C GLY A 99 -11.47 3.73 -14.15
N GLN A 100 -11.55 3.13 -12.96
CA GLN A 100 -12.73 2.38 -12.54
C GLN A 100 -13.79 3.31 -11.93
N LYS A 101 -15.00 3.30 -12.48
CA LYS A 101 -16.15 3.90 -11.79
C LYS A 101 -16.41 3.08 -10.53
N ARG A 102 -16.54 3.73 -9.37
CA ARG A 102 -17.09 3.07 -8.19
C ARG A 102 -18.51 2.64 -8.54
N ALA A 103 -18.69 1.36 -8.83
CA ALA A 103 -20.02 0.77 -8.71
C ALA A 103 -20.47 1.06 -7.28
N HIS A 104 -21.68 1.59 -7.11
CA HIS A 104 -22.34 1.58 -5.81
C HIS A 104 -22.57 0.11 -5.46
N ASN A 105 -21.55 -0.53 -4.91
CA ASN A 105 -21.67 -1.89 -4.45
C ASN A 105 -22.54 -1.83 -3.21
N PRO A 106 -23.58 -2.68 -3.11
CA PRO A 106 -24.37 -2.80 -1.90
C PRO A 106 -23.42 -2.93 -0.72
N ILE A 107 -23.62 -2.12 0.30
CA ILE A 107 -22.96 -2.30 1.58
C ILE A 107 -23.27 -3.74 1.97
N ASP A 108 -22.23 -4.54 2.22
CA ASP A 108 -22.40 -5.84 2.86
C ASP A 108 -22.80 -5.55 4.30
N VAL A 109 -24.11 -5.35 4.48
CA VAL A 109 -24.72 -4.92 5.73
C VAL A 109 -24.39 -5.93 6.82
N GLU A 110 -24.25 -7.20 6.48
CA GLU A 110 -23.97 -8.26 7.44
C GLU A 110 -22.53 -8.20 7.95
N PHE A 111 -21.54 -7.99 7.05
CA PHE A 111 -20.15 -7.77 7.44
C PHE A 111 -19.97 -6.46 8.23
N GLU A 112 -20.54 -5.35 7.76
CA GLU A 112 -20.48 -4.06 8.45
C GLU A 112 -21.18 -4.12 9.81
N MET A 113 -22.33 -4.78 9.89
CA MET A 113 -23.04 -4.95 11.15
C MET A 113 -22.27 -5.88 12.10
N LYS A 114 -21.58 -6.91 11.59
CA LYS A 114 -20.71 -7.77 12.42
C LYS A 114 -19.51 -6.98 12.97
N GLU A 115 -18.91 -6.10 12.18
CA GLU A 115 -17.83 -5.21 12.64
C GLU A 115 -18.33 -4.14 13.62
N LEU A 116 -19.50 -3.55 13.37
CA LEU A 116 -20.16 -2.60 14.27
C LEU A 116 -20.58 -3.27 15.59
N LEU A 117 -21.12 -4.50 15.55
CA LEU A 117 -21.48 -5.27 16.74
C LEU A 117 -20.23 -5.67 17.53
N ARG A 118 -19.14 -6.06 16.86
CA ARG A 118 -17.83 -6.27 17.52
C ARG A 118 -17.35 -4.98 18.18
N GLU A 119 -17.53 -3.83 17.54
CA GLU A 119 -17.14 -2.54 18.09
C GLU A 119 -18.06 -2.08 19.24
N MET A 120 -19.35 -2.37 19.16
CA MET A 120 -20.36 -2.03 20.18
C MET A 120 -20.21 -2.92 21.41
N ASN A 121 -20.04 -4.24 21.24
CA ASN A 121 -19.76 -5.17 22.33
C ASN A 121 -18.43 -4.84 23.01
N ARG A 122 -17.43 -4.34 22.28
CA ARG A 122 -16.17 -3.86 22.86
C ARG A 122 -16.30 -2.53 23.61
N LYS A 123 -17.24 -1.66 23.22
CA LYS A 123 -17.54 -0.40 23.94
C LYS A 123 -18.43 -0.62 25.17
N LEU A 124 -19.29 -1.64 25.16
CA LEU A 124 -20.11 -2.02 26.31
C LEU A 124 -19.40 -2.98 27.28
N GLY A 125 -18.37 -3.70 26.85
CA GLY A 125 -17.67 -4.75 27.61
C GLY A 125 -16.71 -4.27 28.70
N ALA A 126 -17.08 -3.23 29.47
CA ALA A 126 -16.39 -2.85 30.71
C ALA A 126 -17.13 -3.31 31.98
N LEU A 127 -18.09 -4.25 31.87
CA LEU A 127 -18.65 -4.97 33.01
C LEU A 127 -18.91 -6.45 32.65
N GLU A 128 -18.19 -7.29 33.40
CA GLU A 128 -18.32 -8.73 33.65
C GLU A 128 -17.86 -9.78 32.63
N GLU A 129 -17.12 -10.73 33.22
CA GLU A 129 -16.36 -11.86 32.67
C GLU A 129 -17.26 -13.02 32.24
N GLY A 130 -16.77 -13.83 31.30
CA GLY A 130 -17.45 -15.07 30.91
C GLY A 130 -16.82 -15.77 29.72
N ASP A 131 -15.81 -16.57 30.03
CA ASP A 131 -15.09 -17.57 29.24
C ASP A 131 -15.85 -18.22 28.05
N LYS A 132 -15.19 -18.31 26.88
CA LYS A 132 -15.01 -19.54 26.06
C LYS A 132 -14.38 -19.25 24.69
N ASP A 133 -13.36 -20.05 24.39
CA ASP A 133 -12.73 -20.24 23.08
C ASP A 133 -13.72 -20.49 21.94
N SER A 134 -13.40 -19.93 20.77
CA SER A 134 -13.52 -20.67 19.51
C SER A 134 -12.32 -20.35 18.60
N ASN A 135 -11.56 -21.41 18.30
CA ASN A 135 -10.63 -21.43 17.18
C ASN A 135 -11.44 -21.33 15.89
N ASP A 136 -11.63 -20.12 15.37
CA ASP A 136 -12.17 -19.92 14.02
C ASP A 136 -11.00 -19.78 13.04
N ASP A 137 -10.66 -20.93 12.46
CA ASP A 137 -9.93 -21.06 11.21
C ASP A 137 -10.74 -20.40 10.08
N ASP A 138 -10.53 -19.10 9.87
CA ASP A 138 -11.06 -18.36 8.71
C ASP A 138 -10.28 -18.77 7.43
N SER A 139 -10.59 -19.97 6.94
CA SER A 139 -10.40 -20.34 5.56
C SER A 139 -11.32 -19.48 4.70
N VAL A 140 -10.81 -18.33 4.24
CA VAL A 140 -11.43 -17.57 3.16
C VAL A 140 -11.43 -18.46 1.92
N SER A 141 -12.58 -19.08 1.63
CA SER A 141 -12.82 -19.76 0.37
C SER A 141 -12.86 -18.71 -0.74
N ASP A 142 -11.81 -18.68 -1.56
CA ASP A 142 -11.78 -17.92 -2.81
C ASP A 142 -12.81 -18.55 -3.77
N VAL A 143 -14.04 -18.03 -3.77
CA VAL A 143 -15.07 -18.37 -4.77
C VAL A 143 -14.98 -17.33 -5.88
N GLU A 144 -14.13 -17.60 -6.86
CA GLU A 144 -14.13 -16.88 -8.13
C GLU A 144 -15.45 -17.20 -8.84
N SER A 145 -16.34 -16.21 -8.94
CA SER A 145 -17.54 -16.33 -9.77
C SER A 145 -17.17 -15.96 -11.20
N ASP A 146 -17.08 -16.99 -12.03
CA ASP A 146 -17.09 -16.87 -13.49
C ASP A 146 -18.48 -16.39 -13.93
N SER A 147 -18.53 -15.27 -14.64
CA SER A 147 -19.72 -14.81 -15.33
C SER A 147 -19.27 -14.11 -16.60
N GLY A 148 -19.42 -14.86 -17.68
CA GLY A 148 -19.14 -14.44 -19.03
C GLY A 148 -20.02 -13.29 -19.51
N ASP A 149 -19.39 -12.56 -20.43
CA ASP A 149 -19.91 -11.78 -21.54
C ASP A 149 -20.83 -10.58 -21.25
N ASN A 150 -20.28 -9.38 -21.49
CA ASN A 150 -20.77 -8.52 -22.54
C ASN A 150 -19.60 -7.72 -23.15
N GLU A 151 -19.47 -7.87 -24.46
CA GLU A 151 -18.64 -7.06 -25.35
C GLU A 151 -19.10 -5.60 -25.28
N ASP A 152 -18.17 -4.66 -25.10
CA ASP A 152 -18.29 -3.31 -25.70
C ASP A 152 -16.94 -2.56 -25.66
N GLU A 153 -16.55 -2.15 -26.88
CA GLU A 153 -15.55 -1.18 -27.32
C GLU A 153 -14.10 -1.30 -26.80
N ALA A 154 -13.35 -2.20 -27.45
CA ALA A 154 -11.90 -2.19 -27.47
C ALA A 154 -11.36 -0.90 -28.11
N ASN A 155 -10.93 0.04 -27.28
CA ASN A 155 -10.00 1.09 -27.69
C ASN A 155 -8.67 0.42 -28.05
N TYR A 156 -8.34 0.41 -29.35
CA TYR A 156 -7.16 -0.25 -29.92
C TYR A 156 -5.88 0.51 -29.50
N HIS A 157 -5.43 0.31 -28.26
CA HIS A 157 -4.10 0.74 -27.83
C HIS A 157 -3.07 -0.21 -28.41
N ASN A 158 -2.08 0.37 -29.11
CA ASN A 158 -0.92 -0.31 -29.67
C ASN A 158 -0.34 -1.32 -28.66
N LYS A 159 -0.07 -2.55 -29.10
CA LYS A 159 0.48 -3.69 -28.33
C LYS A 159 1.81 -3.44 -27.59
N ASN A 160 2.37 -2.24 -27.69
CA ASN A 160 3.69 -1.86 -27.19
C ASN A 160 3.66 -0.80 -26.08
N ASP A 161 2.49 -0.31 -25.66
CA ASP A 161 2.44 0.72 -24.62
C ASP A 161 2.45 0.09 -23.22
N ILE A 162 3.39 0.54 -22.40
CA ILE A 162 3.54 0.07 -21.02
C ILE A 162 2.54 0.82 -20.18
N ASP A 163 1.52 0.14 -19.66
CA ASP A 163 0.60 0.72 -18.69
C ASP A 163 1.19 0.62 -17.26
N PRO A 164 1.53 1.75 -16.59
CA PRO A 164 2.01 1.73 -15.21
C PRO A 164 1.00 1.15 -14.23
N SER A 165 -0.30 1.24 -14.51
CA SER A 165 -1.37 0.70 -13.67
C SER A 165 -1.23 -0.83 -13.52
N ASP A 166 -0.86 -1.53 -14.59
CA ASP A 166 -0.66 -2.99 -14.55
C ASP A 166 0.40 -3.40 -13.51
N TYR A 167 1.47 -2.62 -13.40
CA TYR A 167 2.56 -2.85 -12.45
C TYR A 167 2.17 -2.42 -11.03
N LEU A 168 1.49 -1.29 -10.88
CA LEU A 168 1.15 -0.72 -9.58
C LEU A 168 0.03 -1.50 -8.87
N GLN A 169 -1.00 -1.94 -9.58
CA GLN A 169 -2.01 -2.82 -8.96
C GLN A 169 -1.41 -4.17 -8.56
N ALA A 170 -0.49 -4.70 -9.37
CA ALA A 170 0.24 -5.91 -9.01
C ALA A 170 1.19 -5.69 -7.84
N PHE A 171 1.81 -4.52 -7.72
CA PHE A 171 2.65 -4.18 -6.58
C PHE A 171 1.85 -4.19 -5.27
N THR A 172 0.68 -3.54 -5.23
CA THR A 172 -0.20 -3.60 -4.05
C THR A 172 -0.56 -5.05 -3.69
N HIS A 173 -0.98 -5.86 -4.66
CA HIS A 173 -1.27 -7.28 -4.44
C HIS A 173 -0.01 -8.07 -4.00
N PHE A 174 1.14 -7.80 -4.60
CA PHE A 174 2.42 -8.43 -4.27
C PHE A 174 2.77 -8.19 -2.81
N THR A 175 2.70 -6.94 -2.32
CA THR A 175 3.04 -6.65 -0.92
C THR A 175 2.18 -7.45 0.07
N TYR A 176 0.88 -7.63 -0.24
CA TYR A 176 -0.01 -8.48 0.54
C TYR A 176 0.42 -9.95 0.53
N ARG A 177 0.78 -10.51 -0.63
CA ARG A 177 1.21 -11.92 -0.72
C ARG A 177 2.59 -12.14 -0.11
N PHE A 178 3.55 -11.29 -0.45
CA PHE A 178 4.93 -11.34 -0.01
C PHE A 178 5.04 -11.28 1.52
N THR A 179 4.28 -10.40 2.16
CA THR A 179 4.30 -10.24 3.61
C THR A 179 3.38 -11.21 4.35
N ARG A 180 2.87 -12.26 3.67
CA ARG A 180 1.92 -13.24 4.23
C ARG A 180 0.68 -12.58 4.82
N LYS A 181 0.04 -11.73 4.01
CA LYS A 181 -1.19 -11.01 4.32
C LYS A 181 -1.06 -10.01 5.48
N LYS A 182 0.17 -9.57 5.81
CA LYS A 182 0.43 -8.66 6.95
C LYS A 182 0.45 -7.19 6.59
N VAL A 183 0.99 -6.85 5.44
CA VAL A 183 1.20 -5.48 4.98
C VAL A 183 0.63 -5.36 3.57
N MET A 184 -0.04 -4.25 3.29
CA MET A 184 -0.46 -3.90 1.94
C MET A 184 -0.14 -2.43 1.69
N VAL A 185 0.69 -2.17 0.68
CA VAL A 185 1.04 -0.80 0.26
C VAL A 185 0.02 -0.32 -0.79
N CYS A 186 -0.61 0.80 -0.53
CA CYS A 186 -1.63 1.44 -1.36
C CYS A 186 -1.41 2.96 -1.39
N ASP A 187 -2.35 3.70 -1.94
CA ASP A 187 -2.20 5.14 -2.21
C ASP A 187 -0.99 5.41 -3.12
N LEU A 188 -0.89 4.61 -4.19
CA LEU A 188 0.20 4.68 -5.13
C LEU A 188 0.02 5.91 -6.03
N GLN A 189 0.91 6.89 -5.86
CA GLN A 189 0.87 8.16 -6.58
C GLN A 189 2.28 8.70 -6.86
N GLY A 190 2.41 9.46 -7.94
CA GLY A 190 3.68 10.00 -8.40
C GLY A 190 3.72 10.21 -9.91
N VAL A 191 4.86 9.92 -10.55
CA VAL A 191 5.07 10.14 -11.99
C VAL A 191 5.65 8.90 -12.68
N PHE A 192 5.34 8.74 -13.97
CA PHE A 192 5.96 7.72 -14.82
C PHE A 192 6.97 8.37 -15.76
N ASN A 193 8.25 8.21 -15.44
CA ASN A 193 9.38 8.77 -16.16
C ASN A 193 9.85 7.79 -17.25
N THR A 194 9.54 8.12 -18.50
CA THR A 194 9.89 7.32 -19.68
C THR A 194 11.20 7.75 -20.33
N ASP A 195 11.87 8.79 -19.83
CA ASP A 195 13.10 9.33 -20.42
C ASP A 195 14.37 8.62 -19.92
N VAL A 196 14.21 7.68 -18.99
CA VAL A 196 15.26 6.80 -18.47
C VAL A 196 15.04 5.37 -18.94
N ILE A 197 16.12 4.59 -19.04
CA ILE A 197 16.08 3.18 -19.47
C ILE A 197 16.69 2.30 -18.36
N PRO A 198 15.93 1.34 -17.80
CA PRO A 198 14.49 1.14 -18.01
C PRO A 198 13.64 2.32 -17.51
N PRO A 199 12.39 2.46 -17.98
CA PRO A 199 11.45 3.46 -17.47
C PRO A 199 11.30 3.37 -15.95
N MET A 200 11.03 4.50 -15.28
CA MET A 200 10.93 4.55 -13.82
C MET A 200 9.57 5.08 -13.39
N ILE A 201 8.92 4.39 -12.46
CA ILE A 201 7.73 4.86 -11.78
C ILE A 201 8.19 5.43 -10.44
N GLU A 202 8.28 6.75 -10.35
CA GLU A 202 8.71 7.47 -9.15
C GLU A 202 7.48 7.75 -8.27
N LEU A 203 7.45 7.16 -7.08
CA LEU A 203 6.32 7.17 -6.15
C LEU A 203 6.64 7.96 -4.88
N THR A 204 5.63 8.56 -4.27
CA THR A 204 5.73 9.21 -2.97
C THR A 204 4.42 9.06 -2.19
N ASP A 205 4.45 9.38 -0.90
CA ASP A 205 3.29 9.41 -0.01
C ASP A 205 2.43 8.13 0.00
N PRO A 206 3.03 6.93 0.19
CA PRO A 206 2.27 5.70 0.28
C PRO A 206 1.42 5.64 1.57
N ALA A 207 0.35 4.86 1.51
CA ALA A 207 -0.36 4.38 2.70
C ALA A 207 -0.13 2.88 2.89
N ILE A 208 -0.01 2.44 4.15
CA ILE A 208 0.15 1.03 4.49
C ILE A 208 -1.02 0.55 5.34
N HIS A 209 -1.72 -0.47 4.87
CA HIS A 209 -2.65 -1.23 5.70
C HIS A 209 -1.90 -2.34 6.43
N TYR A 210 -2.14 -2.50 7.74
CA TYR A 210 -1.50 -3.53 8.56
C TYR A 210 -2.50 -4.50 9.21
N ALA A 211 -2.34 -5.79 8.95
CA ALA A 211 -3.13 -6.85 9.57
C ALA A 211 -2.53 -7.28 10.91
N SER A 212 -2.80 -6.48 11.94
CA SER A 212 -2.39 -6.77 13.32
C SER A 212 -2.98 -8.10 13.83
N THR A 213 -2.15 -8.91 14.51
CA THR A 213 -2.60 -10.09 15.27
C THR A 213 -3.01 -9.76 16.69
N LYS A 214 -2.53 -8.64 17.23
CA LYS A 214 -2.77 -8.19 18.60
C LYS A 214 -3.83 -7.08 18.69
N GLY A 215 -4.70 -6.96 17.68
CA GLY A 215 -5.77 -5.95 17.64
C GLY A 215 -5.33 -4.48 17.47
N ARG A 216 -4.02 -4.17 17.42
CA ARG A 216 -3.52 -2.81 17.14
C ARG A 216 -4.11 -2.24 15.85
N ARG A 217 -4.58 -0.99 15.89
CA ARG A 217 -5.12 -0.22 14.76
C ARG A 217 -4.21 0.96 14.44
N MET A 218 -4.26 1.45 13.21
CA MET A 218 -3.53 2.65 12.77
C MET A 218 -2.02 2.57 13.05
N VAL A 219 -1.42 1.41 12.79
CA VAL A 219 0.01 1.15 13.07
C VAL A 219 0.89 2.08 12.23
N PHE A 220 0.51 2.29 10.97
CA PHE A 220 1.18 3.21 10.05
C PHE A 220 0.43 4.56 9.94
N GLY A 221 -0.25 4.96 11.01
CA GLY A 221 -0.98 6.21 11.08
C GLY A 221 -2.43 6.13 10.58
N ARG A 222 -3.05 7.29 10.36
CA ARG A 222 -4.50 7.43 10.17
C ARG A 222 -5.03 6.86 8.85
N THR A 223 -4.15 6.68 7.87
CA THR A 223 -4.48 6.12 6.56
C THR A 223 -4.50 4.59 6.57
N ASP A 224 -3.97 3.95 7.62
CA ASP A 224 -4.02 2.51 7.86
C ASP A 224 -5.41 2.09 8.35
N LYS A 225 -6.15 1.42 7.47
CA LYS A 225 -7.48 0.84 7.73
C LYS A 225 -7.42 -0.66 8.00
N GLY A 226 -6.23 -1.20 8.21
CA GLY A 226 -5.99 -2.62 8.51
C GLY A 226 -6.67 -3.56 7.51
N ARG A 227 -7.24 -4.65 8.03
CA ARG A 227 -7.89 -5.69 7.21
C ARG A 227 -9.07 -5.16 6.37
N SER A 228 -9.79 -4.15 6.86
CA SER A 228 -10.89 -3.53 6.11
C SER A 228 -10.36 -2.82 4.86
N GLY A 229 -9.29 -2.04 4.98
CA GLY A 229 -8.62 -1.41 3.83
C GLY A 229 -8.09 -2.43 2.82
N MET A 230 -7.52 -3.55 3.32
CA MET A 230 -7.08 -4.65 2.46
C MET A 230 -8.24 -5.30 1.69
N SER A 231 -9.36 -5.56 2.37
CA SER A 231 -10.56 -6.10 1.73
C SER A 231 -11.12 -5.13 0.69
N ALA A 232 -11.15 -3.83 0.99
CA ALA A 232 -11.61 -2.81 0.05
C ALA A 232 -10.80 -2.80 -1.26
N PHE A 233 -9.48 -2.97 -1.18
CA PHE A 233 -8.64 -3.14 -2.36
C PHE A 233 -9.03 -4.38 -3.18
N PHE A 234 -9.15 -5.55 -2.54
CA PHE A 234 -9.48 -6.77 -3.28
C PHE A 234 -10.88 -6.79 -3.89
N LYS A 235 -11.83 -6.02 -3.35
CA LYS A 235 -13.18 -5.87 -3.94
C LYS A 235 -13.18 -5.25 -5.33
N THR A 236 -12.17 -4.45 -5.67
CA THR A 236 -12.06 -3.74 -6.95
C THR A 236 -10.86 -4.19 -7.78
N HIS A 237 -9.89 -4.84 -7.15
CA HIS A 237 -8.72 -5.39 -7.79
C HIS A 237 -9.09 -6.50 -8.78
N LYS A 238 -8.68 -6.33 -10.04
CA LYS A 238 -8.63 -7.40 -11.03
C LYS A 238 -7.16 -7.72 -11.29
N CYS A 239 -6.78 -8.98 -11.16
CA CYS A 239 -5.40 -9.40 -11.38
C CYS A 239 -4.92 -8.97 -12.79
N THR A 240 -3.86 -8.18 -12.82
CA THR A 240 -3.24 -7.66 -14.04
C THR A 240 -2.35 -8.71 -14.70
N LYS A 241 -1.83 -8.41 -15.88
CA LYS A 241 -0.85 -9.30 -16.55
C LYS A 241 0.39 -9.54 -15.70
N ILE A 242 0.87 -8.55 -14.94
CA ILE A 242 2.05 -8.75 -14.08
C ILE A 242 1.70 -9.51 -12.79
N CYS A 243 0.45 -9.45 -12.30
CA CYS A 243 0.00 -10.36 -11.22
C CYS A 243 0.13 -11.83 -11.63
N LYS A 244 -0.23 -12.14 -12.88
CA LYS A 244 -0.17 -13.50 -13.44
C LYS A 244 1.27 -13.96 -13.66
N ILE A 245 2.12 -13.08 -14.20
CA ILE A 245 3.57 -13.34 -14.38
C ILE A 245 4.25 -13.65 -13.04
N LEU A 246 3.86 -12.94 -11.98
CA LEU A 246 4.39 -13.15 -10.64
C LEU A 246 3.65 -14.23 -9.84
N HIS A 247 2.68 -14.92 -10.45
CA HIS A 247 1.88 -15.99 -9.81
C HIS A 247 1.20 -15.58 -8.49
N LEU A 248 0.70 -14.34 -8.41
CA LEU A 248 0.10 -13.78 -7.19
C LEU A 248 -1.25 -14.38 -6.79
N SER A 249 -1.97 -14.99 -7.73
CA SER A 249 -3.30 -15.56 -7.48
C SER A 249 -3.26 -16.82 -6.60
N ALA A 250 -2.11 -17.49 -6.49
CA ALA A 250 -1.93 -18.68 -5.66
C ALA A 250 -0.97 -18.43 -4.51
N HIS A 251 -1.05 -19.24 -3.45
CA HIS A 251 -0.08 -19.17 -2.36
C HIS A 251 1.28 -19.72 -2.84
N ASN A 252 2.26 -18.83 -3.08
CA ASN A 252 3.62 -19.24 -3.40
C ASN A 252 4.43 -19.53 -2.12
N LYS A 253 4.81 -20.80 -1.89
CA LYS A 253 5.62 -21.22 -0.72
C LYS A 253 7.06 -20.72 -0.79
N GLU A 254 7.59 -20.44 -1.98
CA GLU A 254 8.97 -20.00 -2.20
C GLU A 254 9.23 -18.56 -1.75
N TRP A 255 8.17 -17.79 -1.49
CA TRP A 255 8.29 -16.39 -1.04
C TRP A 255 8.37 -16.24 0.47
N SER A 256 8.70 -17.33 1.17
CA SER A 256 8.93 -17.34 2.61
C SER A 256 10.21 -16.59 2.96
N CYS A 257 10.12 -15.29 3.14
CA CYS A 257 11.18 -14.45 3.72
C CYS A 257 10.76 -13.92 5.10
N ASP A 258 11.74 -13.59 5.94
CA ASP A 258 11.50 -12.84 7.18
C ASP A 258 11.58 -11.34 6.88
N TRP A 259 10.58 -10.85 6.14
CA TRP A 259 10.50 -9.46 5.71
C TRP A 259 10.61 -8.46 6.87
N ARG A 260 10.28 -8.86 8.11
CA ARG A 260 10.41 -8.00 9.30
C ARG A 260 11.87 -7.80 9.67
N GLN A 261 12.64 -8.88 9.74
CA GLN A 261 14.07 -8.78 10.03
C GLN A 261 14.82 -8.10 8.90
N GLU A 262 14.49 -8.41 7.65
CA GLU A 262 15.17 -7.84 6.47
C GLU A 262 14.87 -6.36 6.29
N SER A 263 13.59 -5.94 6.42
CA SER A 263 13.25 -4.51 6.38
C SER A 263 13.91 -3.74 7.52
N ALA A 264 13.96 -4.31 8.74
CA ALA A 264 14.63 -3.72 9.90
C ALA A 264 16.17 -3.66 9.80
N GLN A 265 16.80 -4.38 8.87
CA GLN A 265 18.23 -4.23 8.56
C GLN A 265 18.48 -3.11 7.54
N CYS A 266 17.48 -2.82 6.69
CA CYS A 266 17.51 -1.70 5.74
C CYS A 266 16.96 -0.39 6.32
N THR A 267 16.29 -0.42 7.48
CA THR A 267 15.65 0.73 8.12
C THR A 267 15.97 0.71 9.62
N ASN A 268 16.08 1.86 10.29
CA ASN A 268 16.42 1.95 11.73
C ASN A 268 15.27 1.44 12.65
N PHE A 269 14.78 0.22 12.47
CA PHE A 269 13.77 -0.37 13.35
C PHE A 269 14.39 -0.74 14.69
N ARG A 270 13.97 -0.05 15.76
CA ARG A 270 14.09 -0.56 17.12
C ARG A 270 12.72 -1.10 17.53
N GLU A 271 12.65 -2.41 17.76
CA GLU A 271 11.54 -3.00 18.51
C GLU A 271 11.62 -2.52 19.96
N ASN A 272 10.59 -1.82 20.41
CA ASN A 272 10.25 -1.65 21.83
C ASN A 272 8.76 -1.98 22.01
#